data_AF-A0A5C5ZYH9-F1
#
_entry.id   AF-A0A5C5ZYH9-F1
#
_cell.length_a   1.000
_cell.length_b   1.000
_cell.length_c   1.000
_cell.angle_alpha   90.00
_cell.angle_beta   90.00
_cell.angle_gamma   90.00
#
_symmetry.space_group_name_H-M   'P 1'
#
loop_
_entity.id
_entity.type
_entity.pdbx_description
1 polymer ?
#
loop_
_entity_poly.entity_id
_entity_poly.type
_entity_poly.pdbx_seq_one_letter_code
_entity_poly.pdbx_strand_id
1 'polypeptide(L)'
;MNRSSIGRDAELEVWRHVRIEARRRLSGTLTIGFVYLLLALLVGAFLIHAVEDVAHDTVYLQGWNQETLELRWMTELIWGYVGIGILALVGYVMAMLMIHHRLPGTTWQMIASTPWVGSTMRIVAVADFCQSMFHSLGDSLTYDQAFSKAAVEMQSDGLKPWSTGAAEQIRSGRSIGQVLSSCPTREGSIMALAAMTQSQISADQSLRVWHDAATECHELIASRLQRTIQVISIFCLLGSVGLAAFAMLVSTRFMASVLGGLT
;
A
#
# COMPACT_ATOMS: atom_id res chain seq x y z
N MET A 1 20.99 9.24 36.44
CA MET A 1 20.04 9.09 35.32
C MET A 1 19.81 10.47 34.71
N ASN A 2 20.22 10.66 33.46
CA ASN A 2 20.28 11.97 32.81
C ASN A 2 18.93 12.28 32.14
N ARG A 3 18.25 13.38 32.50
CA ARG A 3 16.90 13.71 31.97
C ARG A 3 16.86 13.82 30.44
N SER A 4 17.98 14.15 29.80
CA SER A 4 18.14 14.18 28.34
C SER A 4 17.98 12.80 27.68
N SER A 5 18.36 11.72 28.36
CA SER A 5 18.17 10.35 27.83
C SER A 5 16.71 9.91 27.85
N ILE A 6 15.97 10.24 28.92
CA ILE A 6 14.56 9.85 29.07
C ILE A 6 13.67 10.53 28.01
N GLY A 7 13.90 11.81 27.73
CA GLY A 7 13.15 12.53 26.70
C GLY A 7 13.38 11.96 25.30
N ARG A 8 14.64 11.66 24.97
CA ARG A 8 15.02 11.06 23.68
C ARG A 8 14.39 9.67 23.52
N ASP A 9 14.44 8.83 24.54
CA ASP A 9 13.89 7.47 24.49
C ASP A 9 12.35 7.50 24.38
N ALA A 10 11.69 8.43 25.08
CA ALA A 10 10.25 8.63 24.96
C ALA A 10 9.84 9.05 23.55
N GLU A 11 10.60 9.94 22.90
CA GLU A 11 10.34 10.38 21.54
C GLU A 11 10.52 9.25 20.51
N LEU A 12 11.58 8.45 20.64
CA LEU A 12 11.82 7.28 19.80
C LEU A 12 10.67 6.26 19.90
N GLU A 13 10.10 6.10 21.10
CA GLU A 13 8.95 5.22 21.34
C GLU A 13 7.66 5.79 20.75
N VAL A 14 7.43 7.11 20.85
CA VAL A 14 6.30 7.79 20.20
C VAL A 14 6.36 7.58 18.68
N TRP A 15 7.52 7.80 18.07
CA TRP A 15 7.71 7.58 16.63
C TRP A 15 7.47 6.12 16.22
N ARG A 16 7.97 5.17 17.02
CA ARG A 16 7.69 3.74 16.81
C ARG A 16 6.19 3.45 16.88
N HIS A 17 5.49 4.02 17.86
CA HIS A 17 4.06 3.88 18.01
C HIS A 17 3.29 4.41 16.79
N VAL A 18 3.68 5.57 16.25
CA VAL A 18 3.10 6.13 15.03
C VAL A 18 3.24 5.16 13.84
N ARG A 19 4.41 4.53 13.65
CA ARG A 19 4.60 3.55 12.56
C ARG A 19 3.76 2.30 12.76
N ILE A 20 3.68 1.77 13.98
CA ILE A 20 2.87 0.58 14.29
C ILE A 20 1.38 0.88 14.07
N GLU A 21 0.89 2.01 14.57
CA GLU A 21 -0.50 2.41 14.41
C GLU A 21 -0.85 2.66 12.94
N ALA A 22 0.06 3.25 12.17
CA ALA A 22 -0.13 3.45 10.72
C ALA A 22 -0.32 2.13 9.99
N ARG A 23 0.53 1.13 10.27
CA ARG A 23 0.39 -0.22 9.69
C ARG A 23 -0.92 -0.86 10.14
N ARG A 24 -1.25 -0.81 11.43
CA ARG A 24 -2.49 -1.40 11.99
C ARG A 24 -3.74 -0.84 11.31
N ARG A 25 -3.85 0.49 11.21
CA ARG A 25 -4.99 1.16 10.57
C ARG A 25 -5.07 0.85 9.09
N LEU A 26 -3.93 0.85 8.39
CA LEU A 26 -3.88 0.55 6.96
C LEU A 26 -4.30 -0.90 6.68
N SER A 27 -3.79 -1.88 7.43
CA SER A 27 -4.21 -3.29 7.35
C SER A 27 -5.70 -3.47 7.64
N GLY A 28 -6.22 -2.79 8.67
CA GLY A 28 -7.64 -2.83 9.03
C GLY A 28 -8.54 -2.31 7.91
N THR A 29 -8.26 -1.10 7.40
CA THR A 29 -9.01 -0.50 6.29
C THR A 29 -8.95 -1.36 5.04
N LEU A 30 -7.76 -1.87 4.68
CA LEU A 30 -7.59 -2.71 3.50
C LEU A 30 -8.40 -4.01 3.62
N THR A 31 -8.41 -4.63 4.80
CA THR A 31 -9.16 -5.87 5.05
C THR A 31 -10.66 -5.63 4.97
N ILE A 32 -11.16 -4.55 5.56
CA ILE A 32 -12.58 -4.18 5.47
C ILE A 32 -12.98 -3.94 4.01
N GLY A 33 -12.18 -3.15 3.27
CA GLY A 33 -12.43 -2.88 1.85
C GLY A 33 -12.42 -4.14 0.98
N PHE A 34 -11.49 -5.06 1.25
CA PHE A 34 -11.41 -6.35 0.57
C PHE A 34 -12.64 -7.23 0.84
N VAL A 35 -13.11 -7.31 2.09
CA VAL A 35 -14.32 -8.07 2.44
C VAL A 35 -15.55 -7.52 1.73
N TYR A 36 -15.73 -6.19 1.69
CA TYR A 36 -16.84 -5.58 0.94
C TYR A 36 -16.80 -5.94 -0.55
N LEU A 37 -15.61 -5.89 -1.15
CA LEU A 37 -15.43 -6.23 -2.56
C LEU A 37 -15.77 -7.71 -2.83
N LEU A 38 -15.31 -8.62 -1.98
CA LEU A 38 -15.64 -10.05 -2.09
C LEU A 38 -17.15 -10.31 -1.96
N LEU A 39 -17.81 -9.66 -0.99
CA LEU A 39 -19.26 -9.80 -0.82
C LEU A 39 -20.02 -9.29 -2.06
N ALA A 40 -19.61 -8.15 -2.62
CA ALA A 40 -20.21 -7.62 -3.84
C ALA A 40 -20.03 -8.56 -5.04
N LEU A 41 -18.84 -9.15 -5.19
CA LEU A 41 -18.57 -10.14 -6.24
C LEU A 41 -19.40 -11.41 -6.05
N LEU A 42 -19.52 -11.91 -4.81
CA LEU A 42 -20.29 -13.11 -4.50
C LEU A 42 -21.79 -12.90 -4.76
N VAL A 43 -22.34 -11.78 -4.29
CA VAL A 43 -23.75 -11.41 -4.54
C VAL A 43 -24.00 -11.25 -6.04
N GLY A 44 -23.07 -10.60 -6.76
CA GLY A 44 -23.19 -10.41 -8.20
C GLY A 44 -23.15 -11.72 -8.98
N ALA A 45 -22.19 -12.60 -8.67
CA ALA A 45 -22.08 -13.92 -9.30
C ALA A 45 -23.30 -14.80 -8.98
N PHE A 46 -23.78 -14.79 -7.74
CA PHE A 46 -24.98 -15.52 -7.34
C PHE A 46 -26.23 -15.05 -8.10
N LEU A 47 -26.42 -13.73 -8.26
CA LEU A 47 -27.54 -13.18 -9.02
C LEU A 47 -27.50 -13.61 -10.48
N ILE A 48 -26.34 -13.52 -11.13
CA ILE A 48 -26.19 -13.92 -12.54
C ILE A 48 -26.46 -15.41 -12.70
N HIS A 49 -25.92 -16.23 -11.80
CA HIS A 49 -26.14 -17.68 -11.83
C HIS A 49 -27.59 -18.07 -11.59
N ALA A 50 -28.27 -17.44 -10.63
CA ALA A 50 -29.70 -17.68 -10.39
C ALA A 50 -30.56 -17.33 -11.62
N VAL A 51 -30.19 -16.29 -12.37
CA VAL A 51 -30.88 -15.94 -13.62
C VAL A 51 -30.55 -16.94 -14.73
N GLU A 52 -29.31 -17.42 -14.82
CA GLU A 52 -28.90 -18.47 -15.77
C GLU A 52 -29.69 -19.77 -15.54
N ASP A 53 -29.85 -20.19 -14.29
CA ASP A 53 -30.64 -21.39 -13.92
C ASP A 53 -32.11 -21.25 -14.33
N VAL A 54 -32.73 -20.11 -14.03
CA VAL A 54 -34.11 -19.82 -14.47
C VAL A 54 -34.22 -19.81 -16.00
N ALA A 55 -33.19 -19.32 -16.68
CA ALA A 55 -33.18 -19.21 -18.14
C ALA A 55 -32.98 -20.56 -18.84
N HIS A 56 -32.21 -21.47 -18.23
CA HIS A 56 -31.89 -22.78 -18.79
C HIS A 56 -33.13 -23.64 -19.01
N ASP A 57 -34.12 -23.51 -18.12
CA ASP A 57 -35.39 -24.23 -18.19
C ASP A 57 -36.46 -23.50 -19.02
N THR A 58 -36.20 -22.28 -19.50
CA THR A 58 -37.16 -21.51 -20.30
C THR A 58 -36.91 -21.66 -21.81
N VAL A 59 -37.91 -22.19 -22.51
CA VAL A 59 -37.99 -22.15 -23.97
C VAL A 59 -38.86 -20.95 -24.36
N TYR A 60 -38.35 -20.04 -25.20
CA TYR A 60 -39.16 -18.95 -25.74
C TYR A 60 -39.67 -19.31 -27.14
N LEU A 61 -40.88 -18.86 -27.45
CA LEU A 61 -41.51 -19.04 -28.74
C LEU A 61 -41.33 -17.76 -29.55
N GLN A 62 -40.43 -17.77 -30.53
CA GLN A 62 -40.35 -16.71 -31.51
C GLN A 62 -41.20 -17.12 -32.73
N GLY A 63 -42.48 -16.73 -32.70
CA GLY A 63 -43.48 -17.27 -33.63
C GLY A 63 -43.93 -18.68 -33.22
N TRP A 64 -43.90 -19.64 -34.15
CA TRP A 64 -44.22 -21.06 -33.89
C TRP A 64 -42.98 -21.95 -33.71
N ASN A 65 -41.77 -21.39 -33.82
CA ASN A 65 -40.52 -22.13 -33.66
C ASN A 65 -39.99 -21.98 -32.24
N GLN A 66 -39.59 -23.11 -31.65
CA GLN A 66 -38.87 -23.14 -30.38
C GLN A 66 -37.40 -22.80 -30.66
N GLU A 67 -36.90 -21.73 -30.06
CA GLU A 67 -35.47 -21.42 -30.05
C GLU A 67 -34.92 -21.53 -28.63
N THR A 68 -33.69 -22.04 -28.52
CA THR A 68 -32.96 -22.11 -27.26
C THR A 68 -32.18 -20.82 -27.04
N LEU A 69 -32.29 -20.25 -25.84
CA LEU A 69 -31.57 -19.04 -25.45
C LEU A 69 -30.06 -19.31 -25.39
N GLU A 70 -29.26 -18.52 -26.11
CA GLU A 70 -27.80 -18.61 -26.04
C GLU A 70 -27.32 -18.00 -24.71
N LEU A 71 -27.02 -18.86 -23.72
CA LEU A 71 -26.60 -18.46 -22.37
C LEU A 71 -25.10 -18.26 -22.20
N ARG A 72 -24.30 -18.50 -23.25
CA ARG A 72 -22.82 -18.52 -23.17
C ARG A 72 -22.23 -17.23 -22.59
N TRP A 73 -22.80 -16.08 -22.92
CA TRP A 73 -22.34 -14.78 -22.44
C TRP A 73 -22.55 -14.58 -20.92
N MET A 74 -23.56 -15.22 -20.31
CA MET A 74 -23.78 -15.17 -18.86
C MET A 74 -22.71 -15.96 -18.12
N THR A 75 -22.39 -17.16 -18.63
CA THR A 75 -21.30 -17.97 -18.09
C THR A 75 -19.96 -17.23 -18.22
N GLU A 76 -19.69 -16.56 -19.35
CA GLU A 76 -18.51 -15.70 -19.53
C GLU A 76 -18.45 -14.55 -18.50
N LEU A 77 -19.59 -13.92 -18.18
CA LEU A 77 -19.66 -12.90 -17.13
C LEU A 77 -19.34 -13.46 -15.74
N ILE A 78 -19.84 -14.64 -15.38
CA ILE A 78 -19.51 -15.30 -14.10
C ILE A 78 -17.99 -15.51 -14.01
N TRP A 79 -17.36 -16.01 -15.06
CA TRP A 79 -15.89 -16.15 -15.12
C TRP A 79 -15.17 -14.80 -15.00
N GLY A 80 -15.73 -13.73 -15.57
CA GLY A 80 -15.24 -12.36 -15.36
C GLY A 80 -15.23 -11.95 -13.89
N TYR A 81 -16.30 -12.22 -13.14
CA TYR A 81 -16.37 -11.96 -11.70
C TYR A 81 -15.35 -12.77 -10.91
N VAL A 82 -15.18 -14.05 -11.24
CA VAL A 82 -14.15 -14.92 -10.64
C VAL A 82 -12.75 -14.35 -10.91
N GLY A 83 -12.47 -13.93 -12.14
CA GLY A 83 -11.20 -13.30 -12.52
C GLY A 83 -10.91 -12.01 -11.73
N ILE A 84 -11.91 -11.14 -11.58
CA ILE A 84 -11.79 -9.93 -10.76
C ILE A 84 -11.54 -10.29 -9.28
N GLY A 85 -12.19 -11.33 -8.77
CA GLY A 85 -11.98 -11.83 -7.40
C GLY A 85 -10.55 -12.34 -7.16
N ILE A 86 -10.00 -13.10 -8.10
CA ILE A 86 -8.60 -13.56 -8.04
C ILE A 86 -7.65 -12.36 -8.06
N LEU A 87 -7.88 -11.40 -8.95
CA LEU A 87 -7.05 -10.19 -9.04
C LEU A 87 -7.10 -9.36 -7.75
N ALA A 88 -8.29 -9.23 -7.14
CA ALA A 88 -8.46 -8.57 -5.85
C ALA A 88 -7.71 -9.30 -4.72
N LEU A 89 -7.75 -10.64 -4.70
CA LEU A 89 -7.03 -11.45 -3.72
C LEU A 89 -5.52 -11.28 -3.84
N VAL A 90 -4.97 -11.35 -5.06
CA VAL A 90 -3.55 -11.11 -5.32
C VAL A 90 -3.16 -9.70 -4.87
N GLY A 91 -3.94 -8.68 -5.24
CA GLY A 91 -3.70 -7.30 -4.80
C GLY A 91 -3.71 -7.13 -3.28
N TYR A 92 -4.68 -7.74 -2.60
CA TYR A 92 -4.78 -7.73 -1.14
C TYR A 92 -3.55 -8.36 -0.48
N VAL A 93 -3.15 -9.56 -0.93
CA VAL A 93 -1.98 -10.27 -0.39
C VAL A 93 -0.71 -9.45 -0.59
N MET A 94 -0.48 -8.90 -1.79
CA MET A 94 0.70 -8.09 -2.06
C MET A 94 0.76 -6.83 -1.19
N ALA A 95 -0.38 -6.15 -1.01
CA ALA A 95 -0.46 -4.99 -0.14
C ALA A 95 -0.23 -5.35 1.34
N MET A 96 -0.79 -6.45 1.84
CA MET A 96 -0.55 -6.93 3.21
C MET A 96 0.92 -7.31 3.44
N LEU A 97 1.54 -8.03 2.49
CA LEU A 97 2.97 -8.35 2.56
C LEU A 97 3.83 -7.08 2.58
N MET A 98 3.45 -6.03 1.84
CA MET A 98 4.14 -4.74 1.87
C MET A 98 4.01 -4.05 3.23
N ILE A 99 2.79 -3.99 3.79
CA ILE A 99 2.51 -3.34 5.09
C ILE A 99 3.30 -4.01 6.22
N HIS A 100 3.46 -5.33 6.16
CA HIS A 100 4.18 -6.12 7.16
C HIS A 100 5.67 -6.33 6.84
N HIS A 101 6.22 -5.65 5.82
CA HIS A 101 7.63 -5.77 5.40
C HIS A 101 8.09 -7.21 5.14
N ARG A 102 7.22 -8.02 4.52
CA ARG A 102 7.51 -9.41 4.12
C ARG A 102 7.82 -9.54 2.63
N LEU A 103 7.90 -8.42 1.91
CA LEU A 103 8.24 -8.41 0.49
C LEU A 103 9.77 -8.36 0.28
N PRO A 104 10.32 -9.19 -0.63
CA PRO A 104 11.70 -9.04 -1.08
C PRO A 104 11.94 -7.63 -1.65
N GLY A 105 13.14 -7.08 -1.45
CA GLY A 105 13.47 -5.69 -1.77
C GLY A 105 13.16 -5.24 -3.21
N THR A 106 13.35 -6.11 -4.20
CA THR A 106 13.02 -5.82 -5.62
C THR A 106 11.52 -5.64 -5.84
N THR A 107 10.72 -6.57 -5.33
CA THR A 107 9.24 -6.51 -5.36
C THR A 107 8.72 -5.30 -4.58
N TRP A 108 9.36 -4.99 -3.45
CA TRP A 108 9.00 -3.82 -2.66
C TRP A 108 9.18 -2.54 -3.47
N GLN A 109 10.30 -2.37 -4.20
CA GLN A 109 10.54 -1.18 -5.02
C GLN A 109 9.48 -1.00 -6.12
N MET A 110 9.05 -2.10 -6.76
CA MET A 110 7.99 -2.06 -7.76
C MET A 110 6.66 -1.61 -7.15
N ILE A 111 6.24 -2.20 -6.03
CA ILE A 111 4.93 -1.90 -5.41
C ILE A 111 4.95 -0.55 -4.66
N ALA A 112 6.12 -0.13 -4.16
CA ALA A 112 6.31 1.17 -3.54
C ALA A 112 6.03 2.33 -4.52
N SER A 113 6.08 2.08 -5.84
CA SER A 113 5.68 3.06 -6.85
C SER A 113 4.17 3.28 -6.93
N THR A 114 3.36 2.35 -6.42
CA THR A 114 1.90 2.43 -6.46
C THR A 114 1.42 3.63 -5.63
N PRO A 115 0.52 4.46 -6.19
CA PRO A 115 -0.06 5.55 -5.44
C PRO A 115 -0.77 5.03 -4.18
N TRP A 116 -0.82 5.87 -3.15
CA TRP A 116 -1.49 5.61 -1.86
C TRP A 116 -0.73 4.66 -0.92
N VAL A 117 -0.94 3.34 -1.02
CA VAL A 117 -0.35 2.36 -0.08
C VAL A 117 1.17 2.36 -0.20
N GLY A 118 1.70 2.32 -1.42
CA GLY A 118 3.14 2.36 -1.69
C GLY A 118 3.77 3.66 -1.18
N SER A 119 3.15 4.80 -1.50
CA SER A 119 3.57 6.12 -1.00
C SER A 119 3.59 6.22 0.53
N THR A 120 2.59 5.66 1.22
CA THR A 120 2.54 5.64 2.69
C THR A 120 3.61 4.72 3.27
N MET A 121 3.81 3.53 2.69
CA MET A 121 4.82 2.59 3.18
C MET A 121 6.26 3.05 2.90
N ARG A 122 6.47 3.83 1.84
CA ARG A 122 7.75 4.52 1.59
C ARG A 122 8.08 5.51 2.69
N ILE A 123 7.14 6.41 3.04
CA ILE A 123 7.42 7.39 4.09
C ILE A 123 7.63 6.70 5.45
N VAL A 124 6.93 5.59 5.73
CA VAL A 124 7.19 4.74 6.90
C VAL A 124 8.62 4.18 6.90
N ALA A 125 9.11 3.71 5.77
CA ALA A 125 10.47 3.19 5.64
C ALA A 125 11.53 4.30 5.81
N VAL A 126 11.29 5.48 5.23
CA VAL A 126 12.16 6.66 5.39
C VAL A 126 12.18 7.14 6.83
N ALA A 127 11.03 7.17 7.51
CA ALA A 127 10.94 7.55 8.91
C ALA A 127 11.75 6.61 9.83
N ASP A 128 11.68 5.30 9.57
CA ASP A 128 12.46 4.28 10.27
C ASP A 128 13.97 4.48 10.07
N PHE A 129 14.38 4.79 8.83
CA PHE A 129 15.76 5.14 8.49
C PHE A 129 16.24 6.40 9.22
N CYS A 130 15.50 7.52 9.10
CA CYS A 130 15.86 8.78 9.74
C CYS A 130 15.93 8.65 11.27
N GLN A 131 15.02 7.89 11.87
CA GLN A 131 15.07 7.59 13.31
C GLN A 131 16.35 6.84 13.70
N SER A 132 16.70 5.77 12.98
CA SER A 132 17.91 5.00 13.28
C SER A 132 19.18 5.84 13.08
N MET A 133 19.20 6.69 12.06
CA MET A 133 20.29 7.65 11.84
C MET A 133 20.41 8.66 12.98
N PHE A 134 19.31 9.30 13.40
CA PHE A 134 19.30 10.23 14.53
C PHE A 134 19.79 9.57 15.82
N HIS A 135 19.30 8.35 16.11
CA HIS A 135 19.72 7.59 17.28
C HIS A 135 21.22 7.27 17.24
N SER A 136 21.71 6.77 16.11
CA SER A 136 23.12 6.39 15.90
C SER A 136 24.08 7.57 15.98
N LEU A 137 23.72 8.70 15.36
CA LEU A 137 24.53 9.93 15.43
C LEU A 137 24.52 10.54 16.83
N GLY A 138 23.39 10.43 17.56
CA GLY A 138 23.31 10.85 18.96
C GLY A 138 24.23 10.04 19.88
N ASP A 139 24.58 8.81 19.49
CA ASP A 139 25.56 7.97 20.18
C ASP A 139 27.00 8.20 19.67
N SER A 140 27.23 9.28 18.91
CA SER A 140 28.52 9.69 18.34
C SER A 140 29.14 8.70 17.36
N LEU A 141 28.33 7.86 16.70
CA LEU A 141 28.80 6.98 15.63
C LEU A 141 29.13 7.80 14.37
N THR A 142 30.11 7.33 13.60
CA THR A 142 30.42 7.89 12.28
C THR A 142 29.30 7.56 11.28
N TYR A 143 29.20 8.31 10.19
CA TYR A 143 28.14 8.11 9.20
C TYR A 143 28.14 6.71 8.58
N ASP A 144 29.29 6.14 8.25
CA ASP A 144 29.37 4.77 7.73
C ASP A 144 28.84 3.74 8.74
N GLN A 145 29.16 3.93 10.03
CA GLN A 145 28.66 3.08 11.11
C GLN A 145 27.15 3.27 11.32
N ALA A 146 26.66 4.52 11.28
CA ALA A 146 25.24 4.83 11.43
C ALA A 146 24.40 4.24 10.29
N PHE A 147 24.86 4.33 9.04
CA PHE A 147 24.19 3.69 7.90
C PHE A 147 24.22 2.16 8.03
N SER A 148 25.34 1.58 8.44
CA SER A 148 25.41 0.12 8.67
C SER A 148 24.49 -0.34 9.79
N LYS A 149 24.37 0.45 10.88
CA LYS A 149 23.47 0.17 12.00
C LYS A 149 22.00 0.30 11.56
N ALA A 150 21.67 1.33 10.79
CA ALA A 150 20.34 1.49 10.19
C ALA A 150 19.95 0.31 9.30
N ALA A 151 20.86 -0.20 8.47
CA ALA A 151 20.58 -1.38 7.66
C ALA A 151 20.22 -2.64 8.47
N VAL A 152 20.72 -2.76 9.71
CA VAL A 152 20.42 -3.88 10.61
C VAL A 152 19.13 -3.65 11.40
N GLU A 153 18.93 -2.43 11.89
CA GLU A 153 17.81 -2.08 12.78
C GLU A 153 16.49 -1.85 12.04
N MET A 154 16.55 -1.39 10.80
CA MET A 154 15.35 -1.10 10.01
C MET A 154 14.50 -2.35 9.83
N GLN A 155 13.19 -2.19 9.91
CA GLN A 155 12.27 -3.30 9.61
C GLN A 155 12.00 -3.44 8.11
N SER A 156 12.18 -2.38 7.34
CA SER A 156 11.83 -2.33 5.93
C SER A 156 12.91 -2.89 5.02
N ASP A 157 12.65 -4.05 4.39
CA ASP A 157 13.54 -4.65 3.39
C ASP A 157 13.72 -3.82 2.10
N GLY A 158 12.93 -2.76 1.92
CA GLY A 158 13.04 -1.87 0.77
C GLY A 158 14.29 -0.99 0.76
N LEU A 159 14.69 -0.50 1.94
CA LEU A 159 15.83 0.43 2.08
C LEU A 159 17.08 -0.22 2.66
N LYS A 160 16.98 -1.41 3.28
CA LYS A 160 18.16 -2.13 3.81
C LYS A 160 19.28 -2.34 2.78
N PRO A 161 19.00 -2.82 1.55
CA PRO A 161 20.08 -3.06 0.58
C PRO A 161 20.77 -1.77 0.18
N TRP A 162 19.99 -0.69 0.00
CA TRP A 162 20.53 0.63 -0.29
C TRP A 162 21.36 1.17 0.88
N SER A 163 20.86 1.07 2.12
CA SER A 163 21.54 1.53 3.33
C SER A 163 22.87 0.80 3.56
N THR A 164 22.91 -0.51 3.30
CA THR A 164 24.14 -1.31 3.34
C THR A 164 25.15 -0.85 2.28
N GLY A 165 24.70 -0.67 1.03
CA GLY A 165 25.57 -0.16 -0.04
C GLY A 165 26.01 1.29 0.17
N ALA A 166 25.18 2.10 0.83
CA ALA A 166 25.47 3.47 1.20
C ALA A 166 26.58 3.56 2.26
N ALA A 167 26.56 2.68 3.27
CA ALA A 167 27.64 2.60 4.27
C ALA A 167 29.00 2.35 3.62
N GLU A 168 29.07 1.41 2.67
CA GLU A 168 30.31 1.09 1.95
C GLU A 168 30.78 2.24 1.06
N GLN A 169 29.86 2.94 0.40
CA GLN A 169 30.17 4.12 -0.41
C GLN A 169 30.74 5.28 0.43
N ILE A 170 30.17 5.51 1.63
CA ILE A 170 30.68 6.53 2.56
C ILE A 170 32.07 6.12 3.04
N ARG A 171 32.27 4.85 3.39
CA ARG A 171 33.58 4.30 3.77
C ARG A 171 34.62 4.46 2.65
N SER A 172 34.22 4.33 1.39
CA SER A 172 35.08 4.58 0.23
C SER A 172 35.29 6.06 -0.09
N GLY A 173 34.81 6.98 0.76
CA GLY A 173 35.03 8.43 0.62
C GLY A 173 34.01 9.18 -0.24
N ARG A 174 32.88 8.58 -0.62
CA ARG A 174 31.79 9.35 -1.25
C ARG A 174 31.15 10.28 -0.23
N SER A 175 30.73 11.46 -0.69
CA SER A 175 30.05 12.41 0.18
C SER A 175 28.64 11.94 0.53
N ILE A 176 28.19 12.27 1.74
CA ILE A 176 26.86 11.88 2.25
C ILE A 176 25.75 12.42 1.34
N GLY A 177 25.89 13.66 0.86
CA GLY A 177 24.92 14.26 -0.07
C GLY A 177 24.76 13.47 -1.38
N GLN A 178 25.85 12.93 -1.94
CA GLN A 178 25.79 12.06 -3.13
C GLN A 178 25.15 10.71 -2.83
N VAL A 179 25.39 10.16 -1.64
CA VAL A 179 24.81 8.89 -1.22
C VAL A 179 23.30 9.04 -0.97
N LEU A 180 22.89 10.12 -0.30
CA LEU A 180 21.47 10.43 -0.07
C LEU A 180 20.71 10.74 -1.36
N SER A 181 21.34 11.40 -2.35
CA SER A 181 20.71 11.65 -3.65
C SER A 181 20.52 10.37 -4.49
N SER A 182 21.29 9.32 -4.20
CA SER A 182 21.12 7.99 -4.80
C SER A 182 19.99 7.15 -4.15
N CYS A 183 19.32 7.67 -3.13
CA CYS A 183 18.26 6.94 -2.43
C CYS A 183 17.12 6.57 -3.39
N PRO A 184 16.66 5.30 -3.41
CA PRO A 184 15.58 4.88 -4.31
C PRO A 184 14.25 5.59 -3.99
N THR A 185 14.08 6.06 -2.75
CA THR A 185 12.92 6.85 -2.34
C THR A 185 13.21 8.34 -2.52
N ARG A 186 12.55 8.96 -3.50
CA ARG A 186 12.60 10.41 -3.75
C ARG A 186 11.68 11.20 -2.81
N GLU A 187 11.70 10.89 -1.52
CA GLU A 187 10.92 11.65 -0.53
C GLU A 187 11.59 13.00 -0.27
N GLY A 188 10.79 14.05 -0.08
CA GLY A 188 11.27 15.42 0.08
C GLY A 188 12.24 15.60 1.25
N SER A 189 12.02 14.90 2.36
CA SER A 189 12.90 14.92 3.53
C SER A 189 14.30 14.40 3.23
N ILE A 190 14.44 13.32 2.46
CA ILE A 190 15.77 12.80 2.04
C ILE A 190 16.46 13.78 1.09
N MET A 191 15.71 14.41 0.19
CA MET A 191 16.28 15.42 -0.72
C MET A 191 16.73 16.67 0.02
N ALA A 192 15.98 17.12 1.03
CA ALA A 192 16.36 18.22 1.91
C ALA A 192 17.63 17.87 2.70
N LEU A 193 17.70 16.66 3.28
CA LEU A 193 18.91 16.16 3.93
C LEU A 193 20.11 16.13 2.96
N ALA A 194 19.92 15.65 1.73
CA ALA A 194 20.97 15.60 0.72
C ALA A 194 21.49 17.00 0.34
N ALA A 195 20.62 18.02 0.34
CA ALA A 195 21.00 19.41 0.08
C ALA A 195 21.73 20.03 1.27
N MET A 196 21.24 19.82 2.49
CA MET A 196 21.85 20.39 3.70
C MET A 196 23.23 19.80 3.97
N THR A 197 23.39 18.48 3.83
CA THR A 197 24.66 17.77 4.07
C THR A 197 25.79 18.08 3.06
N GLN A 198 25.51 18.85 1.99
CA GLN A 198 26.56 19.37 1.10
C GLN A 198 27.34 20.55 1.70
N SER A 199 26.78 21.21 2.70
CA SER A 199 27.48 22.26 3.46
C SER A 199 28.29 21.65 4.62
N GLN A 200 29.41 22.27 5.00
CA GLN A 200 30.16 21.84 6.19
C GLN A 200 29.35 22.20 7.44
N ILE A 201 28.65 21.19 7.98
CA ILE A 201 27.75 21.33 9.12
C ILE A 201 28.44 20.78 10.38
N SER A 202 28.26 21.44 11.53
CA SER A 202 28.77 20.95 12.81
C SER A 202 28.02 19.69 13.28
N ALA A 203 28.61 18.88 14.17
CA ALA A 203 27.96 17.66 14.68
C ALA A 203 26.58 17.94 15.30
N ASP A 204 26.44 19.01 16.08
CA ASP A 204 25.16 19.39 16.70
C ASP A 204 24.10 19.84 15.70
N GLN A 205 24.51 20.49 14.61
CA GLN A 205 23.60 20.88 13.54
C GLN A 205 23.20 19.65 12.71
N SER A 206 24.14 18.74 12.47
CA SER A 206 23.85 17.48 11.80
C SER A 206 22.82 16.66 12.57
N LEU A 207 22.99 16.52 13.89
CA LEU A 207 22.03 15.80 14.73
C LEU A 207 20.63 16.43 14.68
N ARG A 208 20.55 17.78 14.73
CA ARG A 208 19.29 18.52 14.58
C ARG A 208 18.62 18.29 13.23
N VAL A 209 19.38 18.32 12.14
CA VAL A 209 18.86 18.11 10.79
C VAL A 209 18.26 16.70 10.62
N TRP A 210 18.88 15.68 11.21
CA TRP A 210 18.33 14.32 11.22
C TRP A 210 17.10 14.18 12.13
N HIS A 211 17.09 14.89 13.27
CA HIS A 211 15.93 14.96 14.17
C HIS A 211 14.72 15.61 13.49
N ASP A 212 14.91 16.76 12.85
CA ASP A 212 13.88 17.49 12.12
C ASP A 212 13.32 16.63 10.97
N ALA A 213 14.21 15.99 10.20
CA ALA A 213 13.78 15.10 9.11
C ALA A 213 13.01 13.87 9.62
N ALA A 214 13.41 13.28 10.75
CA ALA A 214 12.67 12.18 11.37
C ALA A 214 11.28 12.65 11.83
N THR A 215 11.20 13.82 12.48
CA THR A 215 9.94 14.42 12.93
C THR A 215 8.99 14.68 11.77
N GLU A 216 9.47 15.35 10.72
CA GLU A 216 8.70 15.64 9.51
C GLU A 216 8.17 14.35 8.86
N CYS A 217 9.00 13.31 8.77
CA CYS A 217 8.56 12.02 8.22
C CYS A 217 7.41 11.40 9.03
N HIS A 218 7.46 11.48 10.36
CA HIS A 218 6.39 10.95 11.22
C HIS A 218 5.09 11.76 11.11
N GLU A 219 5.17 13.08 10.96
CA GLU A 219 4.01 13.93 10.66
C GLU A 219 3.41 13.62 9.28
N LEU A 220 4.28 13.41 8.28
CA LEU A 220 3.88 13.02 6.93
C LEU A 220 3.23 11.64 6.89
N ILE A 221 3.64 10.69 7.73
CA ILE A 221 2.96 9.39 7.87
C ILE A 221 1.50 9.60 8.25
N ALA A 222 1.22 10.42 9.28
CA ALA A 222 -0.14 10.63 9.76
C ALA A 222 -1.04 11.25 8.67
N SER A 223 -0.54 12.29 7.99
CA SER A 223 -1.29 12.98 6.92
C SER A 223 -1.53 12.09 5.69
N ARG A 224 -0.51 11.34 5.24
CA ARG A 224 -0.64 10.41 4.10
C ARG A 224 -1.49 9.19 4.43
N LEU A 225 -1.42 8.69 5.66
CA LEU A 225 -2.24 7.59 6.12
C LEU A 225 -3.72 7.94 6.03
N GLN A 226 -4.12 9.11 6.53
CA GLN A 226 -5.52 9.54 6.47
C GLN A 226 -6.03 9.62 5.03
N ARG A 227 -5.26 10.25 4.13
CA ARG A 227 -5.61 10.34 2.70
C ARG A 227 -5.70 8.95 2.07
N THR A 228 -4.75 8.07 2.36
CA THR A 228 -4.72 6.70 1.82
C THR A 228 -5.91 5.88 2.31
N ILE A 229 -6.27 5.97 3.59
CA ILE A 229 -7.45 5.31 4.16
C ILE A 229 -8.73 5.80 3.48
N GLN A 230 -8.88 7.11 3.29
CA GLN A 230 -10.04 7.70 2.62
C GLN A 230 -10.15 7.19 1.18
N VAL A 231 -9.04 7.25 0.44
CA VAL A 231 -8.96 6.81 -0.95
C VAL A 231 -9.30 5.32 -1.07
N ILE A 232 -8.67 4.45 -0.29
CA ILE A 232 -8.96 3.00 -0.29
C ILE A 232 -10.43 2.76 0.00
N SER A 233 -10.97 3.39 1.05
CA SER A 233 -12.37 3.23 1.43
C SER A 233 -13.32 3.64 0.29
N ILE A 234 -13.08 4.78 -0.35
CA ILE A 234 -13.89 5.29 -1.46
C ILE A 234 -13.81 4.34 -2.66
N PHE A 235 -12.60 3.94 -3.09
CA PHE A 235 -12.44 3.06 -4.23
C PHE A 235 -13.01 1.66 -3.98
N CYS A 236 -12.82 1.09 -2.78
CA CYS A 236 -13.41 -0.20 -2.42
C CYS A 236 -14.94 -0.11 -2.38
N LEU A 237 -15.52 0.95 -1.81
CA LEU A 237 -16.97 1.11 -1.73
C LEU A 237 -17.58 1.35 -3.12
N LEU A 238 -17.01 2.24 -3.93
CA LEU A 238 -17.47 2.48 -5.30
C LEU A 238 -17.32 1.25 -6.18
N GLY A 239 -16.20 0.52 -6.05
CA GLY A 239 -15.99 -0.73 -6.76
C GLY A 239 -17.02 -1.79 -6.37
N SER A 240 -17.28 -1.94 -5.07
CA SER A 240 -18.27 -2.91 -4.56
C SER A 240 -19.68 -2.58 -5.02
N VAL A 241 -20.12 -1.32 -4.85
CA VAL A 241 -21.45 -0.87 -5.28
C VAL A 241 -21.59 -0.96 -6.80
N GLY A 242 -20.55 -0.57 -7.55
CA GLY A 242 -20.55 -0.63 -9.01
C GLY A 242 -20.69 -2.06 -9.54
N LEU A 243 -19.94 -3.02 -8.97
CA LEU A 243 -20.06 -4.43 -9.33
C LEU A 243 -21.45 -4.99 -9.00
N ALA A 244 -21.95 -4.76 -7.79
CA ALA A 244 -23.28 -5.22 -7.42
C ALA A 244 -24.39 -4.61 -8.31
N ALA A 245 -24.33 -3.30 -8.57
CA ALA A 245 -25.28 -2.61 -9.44
C ALA A 245 -25.21 -3.13 -10.88
N PHE A 246 -24.01 -3.41 -11.40
CA PHE A 246 -23.84 -4.00 -12.72
C PHE A 246 -24.50 -5.38 -12.81
N ALA A 247 -24.25 -6.27 -11.85
CA ALA A 247 -24.90 -7.58 -11.81
C ALA A 247 -26.44 -7.47 -11.75
N MET A 248 -26.96 -6.57 -10.90
CA MET A 248 -28.41 -6.33 -10.81
C MET A 248 -29.00 -5.83 -12.12
N LEU A 249 -28.35 -4.87 -12.79
CA LEU A 249 -28.81 -4.32 -14.06
C LEU A 249 -28.83 -5.38 -15.16
N VAL A 250 -27.75 -6.17 -15.29
CA VAL A 250 -27.67 -7.26 -16.27
C VAL A 250 -28.76 -8.30 -16.01
N SER A 251 -28.90 -8.75 -14.77
CA SER A 251 -29.92 -9.72 -14.33
C SER A 251 -31.34 -9.23 -14.63
N THR A 252 -31.64 -7.98 -14.29
CA THR A 252 -32.97 -7.39 -14.47
C THR A 252 -33.31 -7.18 -15.95
N ARG A 253 -32.35 -6.67 -16.74
CA ARG A 253 -32.52 -6.48 -18.19
C ARG A 253 -32.82 -7.80 -18.89
N PHE A 254 -32.11 -8.85 -18.50
CA PHE A 254 -32.30 -10.17 -19.05
C PHE A 254 -33.66 -10.78 -18.68
N MET A 255 -34.05 -10.75 -17.40
CA MET A 255 -35.38 -11.22 -17.00
C MET A 255 -36.50 -10.46 -17.72
N ALA A 256 -36.36 -9.15 -17.90
CA ALA A 256 -37.34 -8.35 -18.64
C ALA A 256 -37.43 -8.76 -20.12
N SER A 257 -36.32 -9.08 -20.79
CA SER A 257 -36.36 -9.58 -22.17
C SER A 257 -36.99 -10.96 -22.27
N VAL A 258 -36.72 -11.86 -21.32
CA VAL A 258 -37.35 -13.19 -21.29
C VAL A 258 -38.86 -13.06 -21.08
N LEU A 259 -39.29 -12.25 -20.11
CA LEU A 259 -40.72 -12.00 -19.84
C LEU A 259 -41.44 -11.30 -20.99
N GLY A 260 -40.79 -10.32 -21.63
CA GLY A 260 -41.36 -9.60 -22.77
C GLY A 260 -41.39 -10.41 -24.08
N GLY A 261 -40.55 -11.44 -24.20
CA GLY A 261 -40.60 -12.40 -25.32
C GLY A 261 -41.60 -13.54 -25.13
N LEU A 262 -42.19 -13.66 -23.94
CA LEU A 262 -43.24 -14.65 -23.61
C LEU A 262 -44.67 -14.12 -23.84
N THR A 263 -44.84 -12.83 -24.16
CA THR A 263 -46.12 -12.20 -24.52
C THR A 263 -46.26 -12.02 -26.02
#